data_AF-A0A919I8U2-F1
#
_entry.id   AF-A0A919I8U2-F1
#
_cell.length_a   1.000
_cell.length_b   1.000
_cell.length_c   1.000
_cell.angle_alpha   90.00
_cell.angle_beta   90.00
_cell.angle_gamma   90.00
#
_symmetry.space_group_name_H-M   'P 1'
#
loop_
_entity.id
_entity.type
_entity.pdbx_description
1 polymer ?
#
loop_
_entity_poly.entity_id
_entity_poly.type
_entity_poly.pdbx_seq_one_letter_code
_entity_poly.pdbx_strand_id
1 'polypeptide(L)'
;MKGDSLKLFLQADEFEKFDSASTSFKNFGRIYKGDRFKVFVLLRSIETDGRNYVFLIRTFDNNWKVIDDFELGTWDERKKKFCVGSVNRELTIERKCQDKEASDIMQITEDGRIMTSFHH
;
A
#
# COMPACT_ATOMS: atom_id res chain seq x y z
N MET A 1 22.57 3.29 15.37
CA MET A 1 21.83 2.78 14.18
C MET A 1 20.35 3.06 14.38
N LYS A 2 19.75 3.93 13.56
CA LYS A 2 18.31 4.22 13.60
C LYS A 2 17.59 2.98 13.08
N GLY A 3 17.02 2.17 13.99
CA GLY A 3 16.12 1.10 13.58
C GLY A 3 14.98 1.73 12.79
N ASP A 4 14.85 1.36 11.52
CA ASP A 4 13.62 1.55 10.76
C ASP A 4 12.55 0.82 11.55
N SER A 5 11.87 1.54 12.44
CA SER A 5 10.85 0.94 13.27
C SER A 5 9.68 0.66 12.34
N LEU A 6 9.66 -0.53 11.72
CA LEU A 6 8.54 -1.08 10.99
C LEU A 6 7.21 -0.81 11.73
N LYS A 7 7.25 -0.78 13.06
CA LYS A 7 6.12 -0.45 13.96
C LYS A 7 5.46 0.90 13.65
N LEU A 8 6.19 1.86 13.08
CA LEU A 8 5.62 3.17 12.68
C LEU A 8 4.74 3.06 11.43
N PHE A 9 4.91 2.00 10.65
CA PHE A 9 4.24 1.83 9.36
C PHE A 9 3.14 0.77 9.39
N LEU A 10 3.06 -0.03 10.46
CA LEU A 10 2.06 -1.07 10.65
C LEU A 10 0.86 -0.54 11.44
N GLN A 11 -0.34 -0.99 11.06
CA GLN A 11 -1.52 -0.88 11.92
C GLN A 11 -1.36 -1.78 13.16
N ALA A 12 -2.16 -1.51 14.20
CA ALA A 12 -2.08 -2.29 15.44
C ALA A 12 -2.36 -3.79 15.22
N ASP A 13 -3.37 -4.12 14.41
CA ASP A 13 -3.72 -5.51 14.11
C ASP A 13 -2.71 -6.18 13.17
N GLU A 14 -2.11 -5.44 12.24
CA GLU A 14 -0.99 -5.92 11.43
C GLU A 14 0.22 -6.24 12.29
N PHE A 15 0.48 -5.43 13.32
CA PHE A 15 1.56 -5.67 14.26
C PHE A 15 1.29 -6.92 15.12
N GLU A 16 0.06 -7.14 15.58
CA GLU A 16 -0.32 -8.35 16.32
C GLU A 16 -0.20 -9.62 15.48
N LYS A 17 -0.51 -9.54 14.18
CA LYS A 17 -0.42 -10.66 13.23
C LYS A 17 0.97 -10.79 12.59
N PHE A 18 1.89 -9.86 12.88
CA PHE A 18 3.21 -9.84 12.28
C PHE A 18 4.05 -10.99 12.86
N ASP A 19 4.33 -11.98 12.02
CA ASP A 19 5.30 -13.01 12.29
C ASP A 19 6.57 -12.74 11.47
N SER A 20 7.65 -12.36 12.13
CA SER A 20 8.93 -12.08 11.48
C SER A 20 9.57 -13.32 10.83
N ALA A 21 9.12 -14.53 11.17
CA ALA A 21 9.60 -15.75 10.55
C ALA A 21 8.96 -16.01 9.18
N SER A 22 7.76 -15.48 8.93
CA SER A 22 6.98 -15.75 7.72
C SER A 22 6.55 -14.51 6.96
N THR A 23 6.74 -13.30 7.50
CA THR A 23 6.32 -12.05 6.89
C THR A 23 7.45 -11.03 6.94
N SER A 24 7.75 -10.45 5.78
CA SER A 24 8.66 -9.33 5.64
C SER A 24 7.89 -8.08 5.24
N PHE A 25 8.09 -6.99 5.98
CA PHE A 25 7.66 -5.67 5.55
C PHE A 25 8.86 -4.80 5.21
N LYS A 26 8.74 -4.03 4.13
CA LYS A 26 9.77 -3.08 3.71
C LYS A 26 9.14 -1.76 3.31
N ASN A 27 9.67 -0.66 3.84
CA ASN A 27 9.32 0.67 3.37
C ASN A 27 10.10 0.98 2.09
N PHE A 28 9.40 1.28 1.00
CA PHE A 28 10.02 1.70 -0.28
C PHE A 28 10.18 3.22 -0.38
N GLY A 29 9.59 3.97 0.56
CA GLY A 29 9.78 5.40 0.70
C GLY A 29 8.50 6.19 0.55
N ARG A 30 8.64 7.50 0.73
CA ARG A 30 7.56 8.48 0.62
C ARG A 30 7.44 8.94 -0.82
N ILE A 31 6.23 8.87 -1.37
CA ILE A 31 5.94 9.36 -2.73
C ILE A 31 5.24 10.73 -2.73
N TYR A 32 4.65 11.13 -1.59
CA TYR A 32 4.00 12.43 -1.44
C TYR A 32 4.12 12.98 -0.02
N LYS A 33 4.24 14.31 0.11
CA LYS A 33 4.15 15.06 1.36
C LYS A 33 3.39 16.36 1.11
N GLY A 34 2.22 16.49 1.71
CA GLY A 34 1.47 17.74 1.79
C GLY A 34 1.47 18.29 3.20
N ASP A 35 0.61 19.29 3.44
CA ASP A 35 0.49 19.94 4.74
C ASP A 35 -0.30 19.10 5.75
N ARG A 36 -1.24 18.26 5.27
CA ARG A 36 -2.14 17.46 6.11
C ARG A 36 -1.70 16.01 6.26
N PHE A 37 -1.12 15.44 5.20
CA PHE A 37 -0.79 14.02 5.14
C PHE A 37 0.46 13.75 4.30
N LYS A 38 0.94 12.51 4.42
CA LYS A 38 2.08 11.94 3.68
C LYS A 38 1.71 10.56 3.15
N VAL A 39 2.23 10.19 1.98
CA VAL A 39 1.94 8.91 1.33
C VAL A 39 3.22 8.11 1.17
N PHE A 40 3.18 6.85 1.58
CA PHE A 40 4.29 5.90 1.49
C PHE A 40 3.91 4.68 0.68
N VAL A 41 4.92 4.09 0.04
CA VAL A 41 4.82 2.76 -0.56
C VAL A 41 5.48 1.77 0.38
N LEU A 42 4.73 0.73 0.74
CA LEU A 42 5.19 -0.37 1.57
C LEU A 42 5.11 -1.67 0.78
N LEU A 43 6.03 -2.58 1.03
CA LEU A 43 5.97 -3.95 0.55
C LEU A 43 5.66 -4.84 1.74
N ARG A 44 4.65 -5.70 1.61
CA ARG A 44 4.40 -6.85 2.46
C ARG A 44 4.67 -8.11 1.65
N SER A 45 5.66 -8.89 2.04
CA SER A 45 5.97 -10.20 1.45
C SER A 45 5.67 -11.27 2.48
N ILE A 46 4.99 -12.34 2.07
CA ILE A 46 4.69 -13.49 2.92
C ILE A 46 5.48 -14.68 2.38
N GLU A 47 6.34 -15.25 3.22
CA GLU A 47 7.04 -16.49 2.92
C GLU A 47 6.02 -17.63 2.85
N THR A 48 5.96 -18.25 1.69
CA THR A 48 5.07 -19.36 1.35
C THR A 48 5.78 -20.22 0.30
N ASP A 49 5.16 -21.32 -0.15
CA ASP A 49 5.59 -22.05 -1.35
C ASP A 49 5.39 -21.19 -2.61
N GLY A 50 6.28 -20.22 -2.83
CA GLY A 50 6.18 -19.28 -3.95
C GLY A 50 6.44 -17.82 -3.57
N ARG A 51 6.36 -16.95 -4.59
CA ARG A 51 6.40 -15.49 -4.37
C ARG A 51 4.99 -15.06 -3.99
N ASN A 52 4.79 -14.48 -2.82
CA ASN A 52 3.53 -13.84 -2.46
C ASN A 52 3.83 -12.47 -1.88
N TYR A 53 3.48 -11.42 -2.61
CA TYR A 53 3.74 -10.06 -2.17
C TYR A 53 2.62 -9.08 -2.53
N VAL A 54 2.52 -8.04 -1.70
CA VAL A 54 1.59 -6.93 -1.85
C VAL A 54 2.36 -5.63 -1.69
N PHE A 55 2.27 -4.75 -2.67
CA PHE A 55 2.63 -3.35 -2.54
C PHE A 55 1.41 -2.58 -2.03
N LEU A 56 1.58 -1.86 -0.93
CA LEU A 56 0.58 -1.03 -0.29
C LEU A 56 0.94 0.43 -0.51
N ILE A 57 -0.04 1.23 -0.93
CA ILE A 57 -0.04 2.67 -0.73
C ILE A 57 -0.67 2.92 0.63
N ARG A 58 0.01 3.66 1.50
CA ARG A 58 -0.53 4.02 2.81
C ARG A 58 -0.38 5.50 3.06
N THR A 59 -1.47 6.12 3.49
CA THR A 59 -1.49 7.52 3.88
C THR A 59 -1.40 7.66 5.39
N PHE A 60 -0.68 8.69 5.83
CA PHE A 60 -0.48 8.99 7.24
C PHE A 60 -0.72 10.47 7.49
N ASP A 61 -1.26 10.80 8.65
CA ASP A 61 -1.28 12.18 9.11
C ASP A 61 0.13 12.66 9.54
N ASN A 62 0.23 13.92 9.95
CA ASN A 62 1.48 14.48 10.44
C ASN A 62 1.99 13.80 11.71
N ASN A 63 1.10 13.21 12.51
CA ASN A 63 1.40 12.46 13.74
C ASN A 63 1.75 10.99 13.48
N TRP A 64 1.89 10.56 12.22
CA TRP A 64 2.15 9.17 11.83
C TRP A 64 1.00 8.20 12.15
N LYS A 65 -0.21 8.71 12.34
CA LYS A 65 -1.40 7.86 12.37
C LYS A 65 -1.78 7.49 10.94
N VAL A 66 -2.03 6.20 10.70
CA VAL A 66 -2.58 5.71 9.43
C VAL A 66 -3.93 6.36 9.20
N ILE A 67 -4.12 6.98 8.03
CA ILE A 67 -5.40 7.51 7.59
C ILE A 67 -6.14 6.45 6.78
N ASP A 68 -5.46 5.89 5.76
CA ASP A 68 -6.03 4.89 4.86
C ASP A 68 -4.93 4.09 4.15
N ASP A 69 -5.31 2.98 3.50
CA ASP A 69 -4.42 2.21 2.64
C ASP A 69 -5.11 1.54 1.44
N PHE A 70 -4.30 1.16 0.46
CA PHE A 70 -4.76 0.52 -0.76
C PHE A 70 -3.70 -0.45 -1.31
N GLU A 71 -4.12 -1.62 -1.75
CA GLU A 71 -3.25 -2.60 -2.41
C GLU A 71 -2.92 -2.15 -3.83
N LEU A 72 -1.79 -1.46 -4.02
CA LEU A 72 -1.35 -0.97 -5.31
C LEU A 72 -1.00 -2.09 -6.29
N GLY A 73 -0.33 -3.13 -5.81
CA GLY A 73 0.13 -4.23 -6.66
C GLY A 73 0.25 -5.52 -5.88
N THR A 74 0.00 -6.65 -6.54
CA THR A 74 -0.02 -7.97 -5.88
C THR A 74 0.53 -9.04 -6.80
N TRP A 75 1.16 -10.04 -6.23
CA TRP A 75 1.45 -11.32 -6.90
C TRP A 75 1.02 -12.45 -5.98
N ASP A 76 0.11 -13.30 -6.45
CA ASP A 76 -0.37 -14.52 -5.81
C ASP A 76 0.10 -15.73 -6.63
N GLU A 77 1.16 -16.41 -6.17
CA GLU A 77 1.76 -17.53 -6.89
C GLU A 77 0.77 -18.69 -7.09
N ARG A 78 -0.04 -18.99 -6.06
CA ARG A 78 -0.94 -20.15 -6.05
C ARG A 78 -2.08 -19.94 -7.05
N LYS A 79 -2.63 -18.73 -7.11
CA LYS A 79 -3.69 -18.38 -8.06
C LYS A 79 -3.15 -17.99 -9.42
N LYS A 80 -1.83 -17.80 -9.57
CA LYS A 80 -1.18 -17.22 -10.76
C LYS A 80 -1.82 -15.88 -11.15
N LYS A 81 -2.13 -15.06 -10.15
CA LYS A 81 -2.80 -13.76 -10.33
C LYS A 81 -1.85 -12.65 -9.97
N PHE A 82 -1.86 -11.60 -10.78
CA PHE A 82 -1.12 -10.40 -10.49
C PHE A 82 -1.93 -9.14 -10.79
N CYS A 83 -1.62 -8.11 -10.01
CA CYS A 83 -2.12 -6.77 -10.21
C CYS A 83 -0.94 -5.81 -10.21
N VAL A 84 -0.97 -4.83 -11.10
CA VAL A 84 0.02 -3.76 -11.18
C VAL A 84 -0.72 -2.44 -11.02
N GLY A 85 -0.16 -1.52 -10.26
CA GLY A 85 -0.72 -0.19 -10.12
C GLY A 85 0.34 0.88 -10.20
N SER A 86 -0.14 2.10 -10.46
CA SER A 86 0.65 3.32 -10.50
C SER A 86 -0.07 4.44 -9.77
N VAL A 87 0.68 5.46 -9.36
CA VAL A 87 0.14 6.68 -8.76
C VAL A 87 0.74 7.86 -9.51
N ASN A 88 -0.10 8.77 -10.00
CA ASN A 88 0.34 9.96 -10.72
C ASN A 88 0.60 11.15 -9.77
N ARG A 89 0.91 12.32 -10.34
CA ARG A 89 1.24 13.52 -9.56
C ARG A 89 0.00 14.14 -8.91
N GLU A 90 -1.15 13.91 -9.51
CA GLU A 90 -2.48 14.32 -9.05
C GLU A 90 -3.01 13.38 -7.95
N LEU A 91 -2.23 12.39 -7.52
CA LEU A 91 -2.58 11.37 -6.52
C LEU A 91 -3.75 10.48 -6.92
N THR A 92 -3.96 10.31 -8.22
CA THR A 92 -4.83 9.27 -8.77
C THR A 92 -4.05 7.96 -8.79
N ILE A 93 -4.67 6.92 -8.23
CA ILE A 93 -4.18 5.55 -8.24
C ILE A 93 -4.92 4.81 -9.35
N GLU A 94 -4.17 4.21 -10.25
CA GLU A 94 -4.70 3.25 -11.22
C GLU A 94 -4.14 1.88 -10.91
N ARG A 95 -5.00 0.87 -10.79
CA ARG A 95 -4.60 -0.52 -10.60
C ARG A 95 -5.31 -1.43 -11.59
N LYS A 96 -4.53 -2.28 -12.25
CA LYS A 96 -5.02 -3.28 -13.19
C LYS A 96 -4.66 -4.68 -12.70
N CYS A 97 -5.67 -5.53 -12.57
CA CYS A 97 -5.49 -6.96 -12.34
C CYS A 97 -5.67 -7.74 -13.64
N GLN A 98 -4.92 -8.83 -13.80
CA GLN A 98 -4.98 -9.68 -14.99
C GLN A 98 -6.38 -10.21 -15.31
N ASP A 99 -7.20 -10.43 -14.28
CA ASP A 99 -8.55 -11.02 -14.37
C ASP A 99 -9.69 -10.00 -14.44
N LYS A 100 -9.39 -8.70 -14.52
CA LYS A 100 -10.39 -7.64 -14.65
C LYS A 100 -10.26 -6.93 -16.00
N GLU A 101 -11.37 -6.68 -16.69
CA GLU A 101 -11.38 -5.89 -17.93
C GLU A 101 -11.21 -4.39 -17.71
N ALA A 102 -11.65 -3.87 -16.56
CA ALA A 102 -11.45 -2.47 -16.17
C ALA A 102 -10.32 -2.33 -15.13
N SER A 103 -9.70 -1.15 -15.08
CA SER A 103 -8.81 -0.76 -13.99
C SER A 103 -9.62 -0.26 -12.79
N ASP A 104 -9.15 -0.55 -11.58
CA ASP A 104 -9.62 0.11 -10.36
C ASP A 104 -8.99 1.52 -10.31
N ILE A 105 -9.81 2.57 -10.33
CA ILE A 105 -9.34 3.96 -10.25
C ILE A 105 -9.75 4.55 -8.90
N MET A 106 -8.75 4.94 -8.10
CA MET A 106 -8.93 5.58 -6.81
C MET A 106 -8.26 6.95 -6.82
N GLN A 107 -8.68 7.83 -5.92
CA GLN A 107 -8.10 9.14 -5.70
C GLN A 107 -7.74 9.29 -4.23
N ILE A 108 -6.54 9.79 -3.95
CA ILE A 108 -6.19 10.24 -2.60
C ILE A 108 -6.73 11.67 -2.45
N THR A 109 -7.64 11.87 -1.51
CA THR A 109 -8.29 13.15 -1.23
C THR A 109 -7.35 14.11 -0.49
N GLU A 110 -7.75 15.37 -0.37
CA GLU A 110 -6.96 16.40 0.34
C GLU A 110 -6.77 16.13 1.84
N ASP A 111 -7.62 15.28 2.44
CA ASP A 111 -7.48 14.81 3.82
C ASP A 111 -6.78 13.45 3.93
N GLY A 112 -6.27 12.91 2.81
CA GLY A 112 -5.47 11.70 2.76
C GLY A 112 -6.26 10.39 2.72
N ARG A 113 -7.60 10.42 2.58
CA ARG A 113 -8.41 9.21 2.38
C ARG A 113 -8.28 8.69 0.96
N ILE A 114 -8.47 7.40 0.76
CA ILE A 114 -8.42 6.77 -0.56
C ILE A 114 -9.84 6.36 -0.94
N MET A 115 -10.39 7.00 -1.97
CA MET A 115 -11.77 6.78 -2.39
C MET A 115 -11.82 6.46 -3.88
N THR A 116 -12.83 5.71 -4.31
CA THR A 116 -13.07 5.48 -5.75
C THR A 116 -13.17 6.82 -6.44
N SER A 117 -12.42 7.01 -7.53
CA SER A 117 -12.53 8.23 -8.31
C SER A 117 -13.83 8.15 -9.10
N PHE A 118 -14.80 8.97 -8.70
CA PHE A 118 -15.96 9.27 -9.52
C PHE A 118 -15.56 10.41 -10.45
N HIS A 119 -14.82 10.11 -11.52
CA HIS A 119 -14.74 11.07 -12.62
C HIS A 119 -15.99 10.94 -13.49
N HIS A 120 -16.65 12.11 -13.63
CA HIS A 120 -17.84 12.44 -14.40
C HIS A 120 -17.76 12.04 -15.87
#